data_AF-A0A2P2JD68-F1
#
_entry.id   AF-A0A2P2JD68-F1
#
_cell.length_a   1.000
_cell.length_b   1.000
_cell.length_c   1.000
_cell.angle_alpha   90.00
_cell.angle_beta   90.00
_cell.angle_gamma   90.00
#
_symmetry.space_group_name_H-M   'P 1'
#
loop_
_entity.id
_entity.type
_entity.pdbx_description
1 polymer ?
#
loop_
_entity_poly.entity_id
_entity_poly.type
_entity_poly.pdbx_seq_one_letter_code
_entity_poly.pdbx_strand_id
1 'polypeptide(L)'
;MIPRSSYLRGLLQSSGFGSFSSKLGAYACYASKTESSLQQVSRTWSPLHYGEDEYANVDWDNLGFGIMPTDYMYVTKCSKDGNFERGQLGRYGKVELSPSAGVLNYGQGVFEGTKAYRKEDGRLLLFRPDQNAIRMMMGADRMCMPCPSIDQFVDAVKQTALANERWVPPPGKGSLYIRPLLMGTGPVLGLAPSPEYTFLVYASPVGNYFKEGLAPLNLYVEEEFHRASPGGVGGVKSITNYAPVLKAIARAKVKGYSDVLYLDSVTKKNLEEVSSCNIFLAKVFVQSFLSADVMSLQIIALVLRMIFILELCTLYGLCLKSKFY
;
A
#
# COMPACT_ATOMS: atom_id res chain seq x y z
N MET A 1 15.05 -20.90 39.68
CA MET A 1 15.22 -19.78 40.64
C MET A 1 15.17 -18.49 39.84
N ILE A 2 13.98 -17.88 39.73
CA ILE A 2 13.72 -16.55 39.15
C ILE A 2 12.63 -15.96 40.04
N PRO A 3 12.87 -14.87 40.78
CA PRO A 3 11.88 -14.40 41.74
C PRO A 3 10.83 -13.52 41.04
N ARG A 4 9.56 -13.89 41.25
CA ARG A 4 8.41 -13.00 41.08
C ARG A 4 8.41 -11.99 42.21
N SER A 5 8.33 -10.70 41.89
CA SER A 5 8.08 -9.63 42.85
C SER A 5 6.63 -9.17 42.70
N SER A 6 5.84 -9.45 43.74
CA SER A 6 4.55 -8.86 44.01
C SER A 6 4.65 -8.21 45.38
N TYR A 7 4.49 -6.89 45.45
CA TYR A 7 4.20 -6.20 46.70
C TYR A 7 2.99 -5.27 46.52
N LEU A 8 2.20 -5.28 47.59
CA LEU A 8 0.82 -4.88 47.72
C LEU A 8 0.66 -3.40 48.11
N ARG A 9 -0.53 -2.87 47.79
CA ARG A 9 -1.44 -1.97 48.56
C ARG A 9 -0.80 -0.83 49.38
N GLY A 10 -1.26 0.41 49.32
CA GLY A 10 -2.51 0.98 48.82
C GLY A 10 -2.89 2.20 49.68
N LEU A 11 -3.80 3.06 49.21
CA LEU A 11 -4.78 3.83 50.02
C LEU A 11 -5.61 4.78 49.12
N LEU A 12 -6.93 4.50 49.06
CA LEU A 12 -8.13 5.37 49.16
C LEU A 12 -7.96 6.88 48.87
N GLN A 13 -8.89 7.66 48.31
CA GLN A 13 -10.30 7.53 47.90
C GLN A 13 -10.68 8.81 47.12
N SER A 14 -11.70 8.72 46.25
CA SER A 14 -12.67 9.75 45.84
C SER A 14 -12.21 11.16 45.41
N SER A 15 -12.57 11.56 44.17
CA SER A 15 -13.58 12.61 43.89
C SER A 15 -13.54 13.05 42.42
N GLY A 16 -14.71 13.41 41.88
CA GLY A 16 -14.82 14.48 40.88
C GLY A 16 -14.98 14.09 39.42
N PHE A 17 -16.23 14.06 38.95
CA PHE A 17 -16.59 14.41 37.58
C PHE A 17 -15.99 15.78 37.21
N GLY A 18 -15.35 15.88 36.04
CA GLY A 18 -14.82 17.14 35.52
C GLY A 18 -14.55 17.06 34.03
N SER A 19 -15.47 17.59 33.23
CA SER A 19 -15.33 17.92 31.81
C SER A 19 -14.06 18.73 31.55
N PHE A 20 -13.26 18.36 30.54
CA PHE A 20 -12.27 19.27 29.98
C PHE A 20 -12.36 19.34 28.46
N SER A 21 -12.79 20.53 28.05
CA SER A 21 -12.94 21.04 26.71
C SER A 21 -11.60 21.27 26.00
N SER A 22 -11.68 21.12 24.68
CA SER A 22 -10.84 21.66 23.60
C SER A 22 -9.67 22.60 23.96
N LYS A 23 -8.46 22.21 23.54
CA LYS A 23 -7.39 23.13 23.13
C LYS A 23 -6.61 22.54 21.95
N LEU A 24 -7.11 22.80 20.74
CA LEU A 24 -6.30 22.78 19.52
C LEU A 24 -5.51 24.08 19.50
N GLY A 25 -4.23 24.02 19.86
CA GLY A 25 -3.28 25.12 19.73
C GLY A 25 -2.75 25.19 18.30
N ALA A 26 -2.92 26.35 17.68
CA ALA A 26 -2.36 26.72 16.40
C ALA A 26 -0.82 26.65 16.43
N TYR A 27 -0.22 25.94 15.47
CA TYR A 27 1.20 26.08 15.18
C TYR A 27 1.37 26.99 13.96
N ALA A 28 1.92 28.17 14.26
CA ALA A 28 2.24 29.21 13.31
C ALA A 28 3.41 28.81 12.40
N CYS A 29 3.27 29.22 11.15
CA CYS A 29 4.20 29.06 10.06
C CYS A 29 5.51 29.83 10.32
N TYR A 30 6.64 29.13 10.38
CA TYR A 30 7.96 29.75 10.22
C TYR A 30 8.44 29.50 8.79
N ALA A 31 8.40 30.54 7.97
CA ALA A 31 8.97 30.55 6.64
C ALA A 31 10.46 30.90 6.74
N SER A 32 11.35 30.02 6.28
CA SER A 32 12.71 30.38 5.89
C SER A 32 12.79 30.39 4.36
N LYS A 33 13.22 31.53 3.83
CA LYS A 33 13.47 31.72 2.40
C LYS A 33 14.79 31.07 2.02
N THR A 34 14.76 30.18 1.04
CA THR A 34 15.93 29.88 0.20
C THR A 34 15.48 29.90 -1.26
N GLU A 35 15.96 30.89 -2.00
CA GLU A 35 15.80 30.99 -3.45
C GLU A 35 16.60 29.86 -4.12
N SER A 36 15.93 29.04 -4.93
CA SER A 36 16.58 28.29 -6.01
C SER A 36 15.98 28.75 -7.34
N SER A 37 16.82 29.25 -8.22
CA SER A 37 16.49 29.71 -9.56
C SER A 37 15.95 28.57 -10.43
N LEU A 38 14.63 28.46 -10.55
CA LEU A 38 13.99 27.67 -11.60
C LEU A 38 13.63 28.58 -12.76
N GLN A 39 14.34 28.44 -13.88
CA GLN A 39 13.93 29.02 -15.15
C GLN A 39 12.56 28.44 -15.53
N GLN A 40 11.58 29.33 -15.59
CA GLN A 40 10.19 29.04 -15.92
C GLN A 40 10.07 28.81 -17.43
N VAL A 41 10.17 27.56 -17.87
CA VAL A 41 9.84 27.18 -19.25
C VAL A 41 8.31 27.11 -19.37
N SER A 42 7.70 28.21 -19.78
CA SER A 42 6.29 28.21 -20.20
C SER A 42 6.19 27.58 -21.60
N ARG A 43 5.58 26.40 -21.70
CA ARG A 43 5.17 25.81 -22.99
C ARG A 43 3.67 26.08 -23.16
N THR A 44 3.34 26.85 -24.18
CA THR A 44 1.97 27.05 -24.67
C THR A 44 1.37 25.72 -25.10
N TRP A 45 0.15 25.44 -24.63
CA TRP A 45 -0.54 24.18 -24.82
C TRP A 45 -1.38 24.23 -26.10
N SER A 46 -1.09 23.31 -27.03
CA SER A 46 -1.97 22.96 -28.16
C SER A 46 -2.38 21.50 -28.00
N PRO A 47 -3.59 21.09 -28.41
CA PRO A 47 -4.02 19.69 -28.29
C PRO A 47 -3.18 18.85 -29.26
N LEU A 48 -2.14 18.21 -28.74
CA LEU A 48 -1.26 17.34 -29.51
C LEU A 48 -1.98 16.03 -29.79
N HIS A 49 -2.15 15.72 -31.08
CA HIS A 49 -2.29 14.35 -31.53
C HIS A 49 -1.03 13.58 -31.09
N TYR A 50 -1.17 12.69 -30.11
CA TYR A 50 -0.12 11.78 -29.69
C TYR A 50 0.20 10.83 -30.86
N GLY A 51 1.44 10.87 -31.37
CA GLY A 51 1.88 10.00 -32.46
C GLY A 51 2.10 8.55 -32.00
N GLU A 52 2.00 7.59 -32.92
CA GLU A 52 2.19 6.16 -32.64
C GLU A 52 3.61 5.81 -32.14
N ASP A 53 4.61 6.66 -32.41
CA ASP A 53 6.01 6.46 -32.00
C ASP A 53 6.30 6.76 -30.51
N GLU A 54 5.33 7.28 -29.75
CA GLU A 54 5.51 7.70 -28.34
C GLU A 54 5.21 6.59 -27.32
N TYR A 55 4.50 5.52 -27.73
CA TYR A 55 4.15 4.41 -26.87
C TYR A 55 5.09 3.22 -27.05
N ALA A 56 5.24 2.41 -25.99
CA ALA A 56 5.84 1.09 -26.15
C ALA A 56 4.99 0.22 -27.10
N ASN A 57 5.66 -0.58 -27.94
CA ASN A 57 4.99 -1.53 -28.83
C ASN A 57 4.40 -2.69 -28.02
N VAL A 58 3.15 -2.53 -27.58
CA VAL A 58 2.45 -3.42 -26.66
C VAL A 58 0.97 -3.50 -27.09
N ASP A 59 0.40 -4.71 -27.04
CA ASP A 59 -1.05 -4.88 -27.15
C ASP A 59 -1.73 -4.44 -25.85
N TRP A 60 -2.12 -3.16 -25.81
CA TRP A 60 -2.73 -2.52 -24.65
C TRP A 60 -4.12 -3.08 -24.30
N ASP A 61 -4.83 -3.66 -25.28
CA ASP A 61 -6.16 -4.23 -25.07
C ASP A 61 -6.08 -5.60 -24.39
N ASN A 62 -5.00 -6.35 -24.66
CA ASN A 62 -4.80 -7.66 -24.07
C ASN A 62 -3.89 -7.69 -22.84
N LEU A 63 -3.60 -6.54 -22.25
CA LEU A 63 -2.67 -6.46 -21.13
C LEU A 63 -3.22 -7.14 -19.86
N GLY A 64 -2.43 -8.04 -19.28
CA GLY A 64 -2.74 -8.72 -18.01
C GLY A 64 -2.10 -8.05 -16.79
N PHE A 65 -2.02 -8.79 -15.68
CA PHE A 65 -1.23 -8.41 -14.50
C PHE A 65 0.13 -9.14 -14.48
N GLY A 66 0.75 -9.26 -15.66
CA GLY A 66 2.08 -9.87 -15.82
C GLY A 66 3.19 -8.85 -15.60
N ILE A 67 4.40 -9.33 -15.30
CA ILE A 67 5.60 -8.48 -15.31
C ILE A 67 6.04 -8.28 -16.75
N MET A 68 6.08 -7.02 -17.16
CA MET A 68 6.70 -6.56 -18.38
C MET A 68 7.79 -5.57 -17.98
N PRO A 69 9.09 -5.92 -18.15
CA PRO A 69 10.19 -5.03 -17.83
C PRO A 69 10.06 -3.70 -18.59
N THR A 70 10.10 -2.60 -17.86
CA THR A 70 10.17 -1.25 -18.45
C THR A 70 11.63 -0.84 -18.67
N ASP A 71 11.89 0.36 -19.18
CA ASP A 71 13.26 0.77 -19.55
C ASP A 71 14.13 1.12 -18.33
N TYR A 72 13.52 1.67 -17.28
CA TYR A 72 14.22 2.22 -16.12
C TYR A 72 13.65 1.75 -14.78
N MET A 73 14.53 1.71 -13.77
CA MET A 73 14.19 1.57 -12.35
C MET A 73 14.99 2.58 -11.53
N TYR A 74 14.46 3.00 -10.38
CA TYR A 74 15.14 3.87 -9.44
C TYR A 74 15.75 3.04 -8.31
N VAL A 75 16.98 3.36 -7.89
CA VAL A 75 17.66 2.70 -6.77
C VAL A 75 18.36 3.73 -5.89
N THR A 76 18.23 3.57 -4.58
CA THR A 76 19.08 4.24 -3.58
C THR A 76 19.45 3.26 -2.49
N LYS A 77 20.61 3.49 -1.87
CA LYS A 77 21.14 2.72 -0.76
C LYS A 77 21.10 3.54 0.51
N CYS A 78 20.88 2.87 1.62
CA CYS A 78 21.01 3.42 2.95
C CYS A 78 22.44 3.15 3.44
N SER A 79 23.13 4.21 3.87
CA SER A 79 24.41 4.06 4.56
C SER A 79 24.20 3.46 5.96
N LYS A 80 25.28 3.04 6.62
CA LYS A 80 25.25 2.49 7.99
C LYS A 80 24.65 3.46 9.02
N ASP A 81 24.64 4.76 8.72
CA ASP A 81 24.12 5.81 9.59
C ASP A 81 22.60 5.98 9.48
N GLY A 82 21.91 5.13 8.70
CA GLY A 82 20.47 5.17 8.52
C GLY A 82 19.97 6.20 7.50
N ASN A 83 20.89 6.87 6.79
CA ASN A 83 20.56 7.88 5.80
C ASN A 83 20.56 7.30 4.39
N PHE A 84 19.52 7.61 3.61
CA PHE A 84 19.46 7.26 2.20
C PHE A 84 20.26 8.25 1.36
N GLU A 85 21.16 7.73 0.54
CA GLU A 85 21.93 8.50 -0.43
C GLU A 85 21.02 9.06 -1.53
N ARG A 86 21.57 9.97 -2.34
CA ARG A 86 20.88 10.43 -3.55
C ARG A 86 20.71 9.23 -4.48
N GLY A 87 19.46 8.85 -4.73
CA GLY A 87 19.17 7.76 -5.63
C GLY A 87 19.40 8.09 -7.09
N GLN A 88 19.41 7.03 -7.90
CA GLN A 88 19.76 7.08 -9.31
C GLN A 88 18.72 6.31 -10.12
N LEU A 89 18.33 6.88 -11.26
CA LEU A 89 17.65 6.13 -12.31
C LEU A 89 18.69 5.32 -13.08
N GLY A 90 18.48 4.01 -13.16
CA GLY A 90 19.28 3.09 -13.96
C GLY A 90 18.40 2.31 -14.92
N ARG A 91 19.02 1.59 -15.85
CA ARG A 91 18.30 0.63 -16.70
C ARG A 91 17.67 -0.44 -15.82
N TYR A 92 16.46 -0.86 -16.18
CA TYR A 92 15.82 -2.00 -15.53
C TYR A 92 16.75 -3.23 -15.64
N GLY A 93 16.94 -3.92 -14.53
CA GLY A 93 17.87 -5.05 -14.48
C GLY A 93 17.74 -5.88 -13.22
N LYS A 94 18.55 -6.93 -13.16
CA LYS A 94 18.64 -7.80 -11.99
C LYS A 94 19.27 -7.04 -10.82
N VAL A 95 18.86 -7.40 -9.60
CA VAL A 95 19.48 -6.92 -8.36
C VAL A 95 20.43 -8.00 -7.86
N GLU A 96 21.70 -7.64 -7.69
CA GLU A 96 22.70 -8.52 -7.09
C GLU A 96 22.62 -8.41 -5.56
N LEU A 97 22.56 -9.55 -4.87
CA LEU A 97 22.46 -9.63 -3.42
C LEU A 97 23.48 -10.64 -2.89
N SER A 98 24.05 -10.36 -1.71
CA SER A 98 24.76 -11.38 -0.96
C SER A 98 23.82 -12.55 -0.65
N PRO A 99 24.26 -13.82 -0.75
CA PRO A 99 23.48 -14.96 -0.28
C PRO A 99 23.09 -14.84 1.19
N SER A 100 23.88 -14.13 2.00
CA SER A 100 23.60 -13.86 3.42
C SER A 100 22.76 -12.59 3.65
N ALA A 101 22.14 -12.01 2.62
CA ALA A 101 21.30 -10.82 2.81
C ALA A 101 20.11 -11.11 3.74
N GLY A 102 19.81 -10.17 4.65
CA GLY A 102 18.73 -10.31 5.62
C GLY A 102 17.36 -10.53 4.99
N VAL A 103 17.10 -9.90 3.83
CA VAL A 103 15.86 -10.10 3.07
C VAL A 103 15.69 -11.54 2.56
N LEU A 104 16.78 -12.22 2.19
CA LEU A 104 16.75 -13.59 1.65
C LEU A 104 16.55 -14.63 2.75
N ASN A 105 17.19 -14.43 3.92
CA ASN A 105 17.27 -15.45 4.97
C ASN A 105 16.22 -15.26 6.06
N TYR A 106 15.85 -14.01 6.37
CA TYR A 106 14.96 -13.68 7.50
C TYR A 106 13.76 -12.83 7.09
N GLY A 107 13.57 -12.57 5.80
CA GLY A 107 12.41 -11.87 5.28
C GLY A 107 12.32 -10.40 5.70
N GLN A 108 13.45 -9.75 6.05
CA GLN A 108 13.46 -8.34 6.44
C GLN A 108 13.27 -7.42 5.22
N GLY A 109 12.01 -7.27 4.80
CA GLY A 109 11.63 -6.43 3.67
C GLY A 109 10.18 -6.00 3.69
N VAL A 110 9.91 -4.79 3.19
CA VAL A 110 8.57 -4.23 3.00
C VAL A 110 8.43 -3.72 1.58
N PHE A 111 7.20 -3.66 1.09
CA PHE A 111 6.94 -3.16 -0.25
C PHE A 111 5.67 -2.33 -0.31
N GLU A 112 5.55 -1.56 -1.39
CA GLU A 112 4.36 -0.75 -1.68
C GLU A 112 3.81 -1.02 -3.08
N GLY A 113 2.63 -0.48 -3.35
CA GLY A 113 2.03 -0.54 -4.67
C GLY A 113 1.23 0.71 -4.94
N THR A 114 1.58 1.40 -6.03
CA THR A 114 0.81 2.53 -6.54
C THR A 114 0.73 2.46 -8.06
N LYS A 115 -0.02 3.37 -8.67
CA LYS A 115 -0.29 3.37 -10.10
C LYS A 115 -0.14 4.78 -10.65
N ALA A 116 0.48 4.88 -11.82
CA ALA A 116 0.41 6.06 -12.66
C ALA A 116 -0.63 5.85 -13.77
N TYR A 117 -1.44 6.89 -14.00
CA TYR A 117 -2.50 6.89 -15.00
C TYR A 117 -2.27 8.01 -16.00
N ARG A 118 -2.52 7.74 -17.29
CA ARG A 118 -2.52 8.77 -18.32
C ARG A 118 -3.94 9.35 -18.46
N LYS A 119 -4.03 10.68 -18.46
CA LYS A 119 -5.26 11.41 -18.81
C LYS A 119 -5.42 11.56 -20.32
N GLU A 120 -6.62 11.90 -20.75
CA GLU A 120 -6.92 12.31 -22.15
C GLU A 120 -6.03 13.47 -22.63
N ASP A 121 -5.65 14.36 -21.71
CA ASP A 121 -4.73 15.48 -21.98
C ASP A 121 -3.25 15.07 -21.88
N GLY A 122 -2.95 13.77 -21.83
CA GLY A 122 -1.60 13.24 -21.81
C GLY A 122 -0.87 13.32 -20.47
N ARG A 123 -1.36 14.12 -19.50
CA ARG A 123 -0.71 14.24 -18.18
C ARG A 123 -0.76 12.93 -17.40
N LEU A 124 0.31 12.68 -16.64
CA LEU A 124 0.39 11.56 -15.72
C LEU A 124 -0.14 11.94 -14.33
N LEU A 125 -0.96 11.06 -13.75
CA LEU A 125 -1.47 11.18 -12.39
C LEU A 125 -0.97 10.05 -11.50
N LEU A 126 -0.58 10.40 -10.28
CA LEU A 126 -0.36 9.47 -9.18
C LEU A 126 -1.44 9.70 -8.13
N PHE A 127 -1.97 8.61 -7.57
CA PHE A 127 -2.97 8.70 -6.51
C PHE A 127 -2.33 8.53 -5.13
N ARG A 128 -2.31 9.61 -4.34
CA ARG A 128 -1.86 9.66 -2.94
C ARG A 128 -0.53 8.91 -2.65
N PRO A 129 0.55 9.14 -3.42
CA PRO A 129 1.82 8.45 -3.20
C PRO A 129 2.43 8.73 -1.82
N ASP A 130 2.09 9.86 -1.19
CA ASP A 130 2.42 10.21 0.18
C ASP A 130 1.87 9.20 1.20
N GLN A 131 0.64 8.69 1.00
CA GLN A 131 0.04 7.70 1.88
C GLN A 131 0.71 6.33 1.74
N ASN A 132 1.17 5.99 0.53
CA ASN A 132 2.03 4.82 0.33
C ASN A 132 3.35 4.98 1.09
N ALA A 133 3.97 6.17 1.06
CA ALA A 133 5.20 6.46 1.78
C ALA A 133 5.03 6.30 3.30
N ILE A 134 3.96 6.88 3.87
CA ILE A 134 3.63 6.76 5.31
C ILE A 134 3.46 5.28 5.69
N ARG A 135 2.77 4.49 4.86
CA ARG A 135 2.58 3.06 5.14
C ARG A 135 3.89 2.27 5.06
N MET A 136 4.78 2.61 4.12
CA MET A 136 6.12 2.03 4.08
C MET A 136 6.92 2.39 5.34
N MET A 137 6.84 3.63 5.80
CA MET A 137 7.51 4.09 7.02
C MET A 137 7.05 3.32 8.27
N MET A 138 5.74 3.13 8.43
CA MET A 138 5.20 2.28 9.51
C MET A 138 5.65 0.82 9.39
N GLY A 139 5.76 0.31 8.16
CA GLY A 139 6.28 -1.02 7.89
C GLY A 139 7.76 -1.17 8.23
N ALA A 140 8.57 -0.19 7.85
CA ALA A 140 9.99 -0.14 8.12
C ALA A 140 10.27 -0.12 9.62
N ASP A 141 9.56 0.73 10.37
CA ASP A 141 9.62 0.78 11.84
C ASP A 141 9.29 -0.58 12.46
N ARG A 142 8.16 -1.20 12.08
CA ARG A 142 7.76 -2.52 12.57
C ARG A 142 8.79 -3.63 12.31
N MET A 143 9.55 -3.50 11.22
CA MET A 143 10.56 -4.45 10.75
C MET A 143 12.00 -4.05 11.12
N CYS A 144 12.18 -3.04 11.98
CA CYS A 144 13.48 -2.51 12.40
C CYS A 144 14.39 -2.09 11.22
N MET A 145 13.82 -1.33 10.27
CA MET A 145 14.51 -0.87 9.06
C MET A 145 14.53 0.67 9.01
N PRO A 146 15.62 1.31 8.55
CA PRO A 146 15.57 2.70 8.14
C PRO A 146 14.66 2.85 6.91
N CYS A 147 14.00 4.00 6.77
CA CYS A 147 13.07 4.28 5.68
C CYS A 147 13.46 5.58 4.96
N PRO A 148 13.31 5.68 3.62
CA PRO A 148 13.38 6.97 2.96
C PRO A 148 12.32 7.94 3.53
N SER A 149 12.62 9.24 3.49
CA SER A 149 11.62 10.26 3.84
C SER A 149 10.42 10.20 2.89
N ILE A 150 9.29 10.79 3.29
CA ILE A 150 8.09 10.86 2.45
C ILE A 150 8.43 11.51 1.10
N ASP A 151 9.21 12.61 1.12
CA ASP A 151 9.61 13.32 -0.09
C ASP A 151 10.52 12.47 -0.98
N GLN A 152 11.52 11.77 -0.40
CA GLN A 152 12.40 10.88 -1.15
C GLN A 152 11.61 9.74 -1.82
N PHE A 153 10.64 9.17 -1.12
CA PHE A 153 9.77 8.13 -1.68
C PHE A 153 8.92 8.68 -2.83
N VAL A 154 8.24 9.80 -2.62
CA VAL A 154 7.34 10.41 -3.63
C VAL A 154 8.14 10.83 -4.86
N ASP A 155 9.33 11.40 -4.67
CA ASP A 155 10.23 11.79 -5.76
C ASP A 155 10.71 10.57 -6.56
N ALA A 156 11.15 9.50 -5.89
CA ALA A 156 11.54 8.25 -6.55
C ALA A 156 10.41 7.63 -7.40
N VAL A 157 9.17 7.66 -6.90
CA VAL A 157 7.98 7.19 -7.62
C VAL A 157 7.72 8.06 -8.85
N LYS A 158 7.79 9.40 -8.72
CA LYS A 158 7.61 10.34 -9.83
C LYS A 158 8.69 10.15 -10.89
N GLN A 159 9.96 10.09 -10.50
CA GLN A 159 11.09 9.85 -11.40
C GLN A 159 10.92 8.55 -12.17
N THR A 160 10.52 7.45 -11.49
CA THR A 160 10.28 6.16 -12.14
C THR A 160 9.12 6.21 -13.14
N ALA A 161 8.03 6.90 -12.80
CA ALA A 161 6.88 7.05 -13.70
C ALA A 161 7.25 7.86 -14.95
N LEU A 162 7.95 8.99 -14.79
CA LEU A 162 8.35 9.86 -15.89
C LEU A 162 9.39 9.20 -16.79
N ALA A 163 10.39 8.52 -16.21
CA ALA A 163 11.40 7.81 -16.99
C ALA A 163 10.80 6.67 -17.84
N ASN A 164 9.67 6.13 -17.42
CA ASN A 164 8.94 5.07 -18.12
C ASN A 164 7.62 5.58 -18.75
N GLU A 165 7.54 6.86 -19.09
CA GLU A 165 6.29 7.47 -19.58
C GLU A 165 5.68 6.70 -20.76
N ARG A 166 6.49 6.28 -21.74
CA ARG A 166 6.02 5.48 -22.90
C ARG A 166 5.39 4.13 -22.55
N TRP A 167 5.65 3.63 -21.33
CA TRP A 167 5.07 2.39 -20.80
C TRP A 167 3.77 2.63 -20.03
N VAL A 168 3.36 3.89 -19.83
CA VAL A 168 2.05 4.19 -19.23
C VAL A 168 0.97 3.94 -20.27
N PRO A 169 0.03 3.00 -20.03
CA PRO A 169 -1.02 2.68 -20.99
C PRO A 169 -1.82 3.92 -21.40
N PRO A 170 -2.34 3.97 -22.64
CA PRO A 170 -3.28 5.00 -23.07
C PRO A 170 -4.51 5.09 -22.14
N PRO A 171 -5.22 6.24 -22.13
CA PRO A 171 -6.44 6.40 -21.37
C PRO A 171 -7.43 5.24 -21.58
N GLY A 172 -7.99 4.72 -20.48
CA GLY A 172 -8.93 3.59 -20.49
C GLY A 172 -8.30 2.21 -20.68
N LYS A 173 -7.05 2.09 -21.12
CA LYS A 173 -6.39 0.80 -21.41
C LYS A 173 -5.66 0.18 -20.21
N GLY A 174 -5.46 0.93 -19.12
CA GLY A 174 -4.86 0.41 -17.90
C GLY A 174 -4.09 1.45 -17.11
N SER A 175 -3.01 1.01 -16.46
CA SER A 175 -2.14 1.87 -15.65
C SER A 175 -0.71 1.35 -15.62
N LEU A 176 0.26 2.23 -15.34
CA LEU A 176 1.61 1.78 -15.00
C LEU A 176 1.64 1.44 -13.51
N TYR A 177 1.77 0.16 -13.17
CA TYR A 177 1.94 -0.27 -11.80
C TYR A 177 3.36 -0.02 -11.33
N ILE A 178 3.52 0.71 -10.23
CA ILE A 178 4.80 1.10 -9.66
C ILE A 178 4.98 0.35 -8.34
N ARG A 179 6.12 -0.33 -8.21
CA ARG A 179 6.48 -1.19 -7.08
C ARG A 179 7.72 -0.66 -6.37
N PRO A 180 7.52 0.12 -5.29
CA PRO A 180 8.58 0.42 -4.34
C PRO A 180 8.87 -0.80 -3.44
N LEU A 181 10.14 -1.11 -3.24
CA LEU A 181 10.68 -2.16 -2.38
C LEU A 181 11.67 -1.53 -1.41
N LEU A 182 11.63 -1.93 -0.15
CA LEU A 182 12.66 -1.63 0.84
C LEU A 182 13.17 -2.96 1.40
N MET A 183 14.46 -3.24 1.22
CA MET A 183 15.06 -4.54 1.44
C MET A 183 16.27 -4.44 2.36
N GLY A 184 16.38 -5.32 3.36
CA GLY A 184 17.62 -5.54 4.11
C GLY A 184 18.64 -6.30 3.27
N THR A 185 19.49 -5.57 2.56
CA THR A 185 20.43 -6.13 1.55
C THR A 185 21.81 -6.47 2.10
N GLY A 186 22.13 -5.98 3.30
CA GLY A 186 23.41 -6.21 3.95
C GLY A 186 23.60 -7.66 4.40
N PRO A 187 24.85 -8.17 4.38
CA PRO A 187 25.15 -9.54 4.79
C PRO A 187 25.03 -9.70 6.31
N VAL A 188 24.20 -10.66 6.76
CA VAL A 188 24.01 -10.97 8.18
C VAL A 188 23.62 -12.45 8.37
N LEU A 189 24.38 -13.17 9.20
CA LEU A 189 24.10 -14.58 9.57
C LEU A 189 23.47 -14.71 10.96
N GLY A 190 23.62 -13.70 11.82
CA GLY A 190 22.92 -13.63 13.09
C GLY A 190 21.49 -13.13 12.91
N LEU A 191 20.59 -13.47 13.82
CA LEU A 191 19.26 -12.88 13.83
C LEU A 191 19.32 -11.44 14.37
N ALA A 192 19.59 -10.50 13.47
CA ALA A 192 19.70 -9.07 13.75
C ALA A 192 19.22 -8.24 12.55
N PRO A 193 18.87 -6.95 12.74
CA PRO A 193 18.61 -6.04 11.63
C PRO A 193 19.79 -6.00 10.65
N SER A 194 19.47 -5.96 9.35
CA SER A 194 20.45 -5.84 8.29
C SER A 194 21.35 -4.60 8.48
N PRO A 195 22.66 -4.68 8.20
CA PRO A 195 23.56 -3.53 8.30
C PRO A 195 23.43 -2.55 7.12
N GLU A 196 22.82 -2.97 6.02
CA GLU A 196 22.62 -2.16 4.81
C GLU A 196 21.23 -2.39 4.23
N TYR A 197 20.68 -1.37 3.58
CA TYR A 197 19.35 -1.42 2.99
C TYR A 197 19.34 -0.82 1.59
N THR A 198 18.49 -1.36 0.73
CA THR A 198 18.24 -0.83 -0.61
C THR A 198 16.78 -0.47 -0.74
N PHE A 199 16.51 0.76 -1.17
CA PHE A 199 15.19 1.19 -1.64
C PHE A 199 15.20 1.21 -3.18
N LEU A 200 14.31 0.44 -3.78
CA LEU A 200 14.22 0.24 -5.22
C LEU A 200 12.79 0.48 -5.68
N VAL A 201 12.61 1.20 -6.80
CA VAL A 201 11.31 1.39 -7.43
C VAL A 201 11.38 0.92 -8.87
N TYR A 202 10.58 -0.09 -9.23
CA TYR A 202 10.40 -0.52 -10.61
C TYR A 202 8.95 -0.35 -11.03
N ALA A 203 8.69 -0.48 -12.34
CA ALA A 203 7.35 -0.38 -12.89
C ALA A 203 7.06 -1.50 -13.89
N SER A 204 5.77 -1.71 -14.17
CA SER A 204 5.27 -2.57 -15.23
C SER A 204 3.90 -2.07 -15.67
N PRO A 205 3.59 -1.98 -16.98
CA PRO A 205 2.21 -1.75 -17.41
C PRO A 205 1.33 -2.88 -16.88
N VAL A 206 0.10 -2.55 -16.47
CA VAL A 206 -0.93 -3.50 -16.08
C VAL A 206 -2.27 -3.09 -16.68
N GLY A 207 -3.04 -4.08 -17.16
CA GLY A 207 -4.35 -3.86 -17.74
C GLY A 207 -5.43 -3.67 -16.68
N ASN A 208 -6.65 -3.45 -17.13
CA ASN A 208 -7.82 -3.46 -16.25
C ASN A 208 -8.07 -4.89 -15.74
N TYR A 209 -8.34 -5.02 -14.44
CA TYR A 209 -8.49 -6.32 -13.79
C TYR A 209 -9.69 -7.13 -14.32
N PHE A 210 -10.70 -6.42 -14.84
CA PHE A 210 -11.95 -6.97 -15.35
C PHE A 210 -12.14 -6.53 -16.81
N LYS A 211 -11.62 -7.33 -17.76
CA LYS A 211 -11.74 -7.03 -19.21
C LYS A 211 -13.19 -7.10 -19.72
N GLU A 212 -14.03 -7.94 -19.11
CA GLU A 212 -15.39 -8.24 -19.57
C GLU A 212 -16.50 -7.81 -18.57
N GLY A 213 -16.23 -6.82 -17.73
CA GLY A 213 -17.17 -6.32 -16.72
C GLY A 213 -17.00 -6.95 -15.33
N LEU A 214 -17.87 -6.56 -14.39
CA LEU A 214 -17.83 -6.95 -12.97
C LEU A 214 -18.19 -8.43 -12.76
N ALA A 215 -17.33 -9.35 -13.19
CA ALA A 215 -17.48 -10.75 -12.85
C ALA A 215 -17.32 -10.93 -11.31
N PRO A 216 -18.33 -11.47 -10.61
CA PRO A 216 -18.22 -11.67 -9.18
C PRO A 216 -17.16 -12.74 -8.87
N LEU A 217 -16.39 -12.50 -7.82
CA LEU A 217 -15.44 -13.50 -7.30
C LEU A 217 -16.18 -14.49 -6.40
N ASN A 218 -15.94 -15.79 -6.61
CA ASN A 218 -16.34 -16.82 -5.65
C ASN A 218 -15.20 -17.07 -4.65
N LEU A 219 -15.50 -16.95 -3.36
CA LEU A 219 -14.48 -16.96 -2.30
C LEU A 219 -14.57 -18.23 -1.46
N TYR A 220 -13.42 -18.84 -1.17
CA TYR A 220 -13.31 -19.94 -0.22
C TYR A 220 -13.07 -19.37 1.18
N VAL A 221 -13.92 -19.71 2.15
CA VAL A 221 -13.69 -19.33 3.55
C VAL A 221 -12.62 -20.25 4.13
N GLU A 222 -11.50 -19.66 4.57
CA GLU A 222 -10.38 -20.41 5.13
C GLU A 222 -10.49 -20.53 6.65
N GLU A 223 -10.49 -21.77 7.13
CA GLU A 223 -10.69 -22.12 8.55
C GLU A 223 -9.42 -22.69 9.21
N GLU A 224 -8.47 -23.20 8.41
CA GLU A 224 -7.23 -23.83 8.87
C GLU A 224 -6.09 -22.82 8.95
N PHE A 225 -5.92 -22.00 7.91
CA PHE A 225 -4.80 -21.04 7.82
C PHE A 225 -5.24 -19.62 8.18
N HIS A 226 -4.44 -18.95 9.01
CA HIS A 226 -4.67 -17.56 9.38
C HIS A 226 -3.83 -16.60 8.55
N ARG A 227 -4.43 -15.48 8.13
CA ARG A 227 -3.76 -14.44 7.34
C ARG A 227 -2.79 -13.62 8.18
N ALA A 228 -3.20 -13.33 9.40
CA ALA A 228 -2.47 -12.56 10.38
C ALA A 228 -2.89 -13.03 11.78
N SER A 229 -2.15 -12.60 12.80
CA SER A 229 -2.49 -12.81 14.20
C SER A 229 -2.16 -11.56 15.02
N PRO A 230 -2.84 -11.34 16.16
CA PRO A 230 -2.50 -10.26 17.08
C PRO A 230 -1.04 -10.32 17.50
N GLY A 231 -0.37 -9.16 17.51
CA GLY A 231 1.07 -9.05 17.77
C GLY A 231 1.98 -9.46 16.60
N GLY A 232 1.43 -10.03 15.53
CA GLY A 232 2.16 -10.35 14.30
C GLY A 232 2.51 -9.12 13.46
N VAL A 233 2.72 -9.35 12.16
CA VAL A 233 3.08 -8.31 11.18
C VAL A 233 2.01 -8.08 10.11
N GLY A 234 0.79 -8.61 10.30
CA GLY A 234 -0.35 -8.38 9.39
C GLY A 234 -0.75 -6.89 9.27
N GLY A 235 -0.37 -6.09 10.26
CA GLY A 235 -0.52 -4.63 10.30
C GLY A 235 0.36 -3.85 9.30
N VAL A 236 1.31 -4.50 8.63
CA VAL A 236 2.23 -3.83 7.69
C VAL A 236 2.39 -4.61 6.39
N LYS A 237 2.90 -3.94 5.34
CA LYS A 237 3.08 -4.56 4.01
C LYS A 237 4.44 -5.28 3.90
N SER A 238 4.72 -6.14 4.89
CA SER A 238 5.91 -6.99 4.95
C SER A 238 5.82 -8.16 3.97
N ILE A 239 6.95 -8.55 3.38
CA ILE A 239 7.03 -9.72 2.49
C ILE A 239 6.69 -11.03 3.22
N THR A 240 6.90 -11.09 4.54
CA THR A 240 6.64 -12.28 5.37
C THR A 240 5.15 -12.63 5.48
N ASN A 241 4.27 -11.69 5.13
CA ASN A 241 2.81 -11.90 5.18
C ASN A 241 2.26 -12.68 3.97
N TYR A 242 2.99 -12.76 2.86
CA TYR A 242 2.44 -13.21 1.57
C TYR A 242 2.81 -14.66 1.25
N ALA A 243 4.00 -15.12 1.60
CA ALA A 243 4.40 -16.51 1.38
C ALA A 243 3.55 -17.52 2.17
N PRO A 244 3.21 -17.30 3.46
CA PRO A 244 2.44 -18.28 4.25
C PRO A 244 1.03 -18.58 3.69
N VAL A 245 0.41 -17.60 3.01
CA VAL A 245 -0.96 -17.73 2.49
C VAL A 245 -1.05 -18.45 1.15
N LEU A 246 0.06 -18.65 0.43
CA LEU A 246 0.05 -19.24 -0.91
C LEU A 246 -0.54 -20.66 -0.92
N LYS A 247 -0.36 -21.44 0.16
CA LYS A 247 -0.93 -22.78 0.29
C LYS A 247 -2.46 -22.76 0.35
N ALA A 248 -3.04 -21.83 1.10
CA ALA A 248 -4.49 -21.64 1.19
C ALA A 248 -5.07 -21.23 -0.16
N ILE A 249 -4.43 -20.26 -0.83
CA ILE A 249 -4.82 -19.80 -2.17
C ILE A 249 -4.77 -20.94 -3.19
N ALA A 250 -3.70 -21.75 -3.18
CA ALA A 250 -3.58 -22.89 -4.08
C ALA A 250 -4.68 -23.93 -3.84
N ARG A 251 -5.02 -24.23 -2.57
CA ARG A 251 -6.11 -25.15 -2.22
C ARG A 251 -7.47 -24.64 -2.68
N ALA A 252 -7.76 -23.35 -2.49
CA ALA A 252 -9.00 -22.74 -2.95
C ALA A 252 -9.15 -22.83 -4.48
N LYS A 253 -8.07 -22.56 -5.22
CA LYS A 253 -8.06 -22.69 -6.69
C LYS A 253 -8.33 -24.12 -7.16
N VAL A 254 -7.72 -25.13 -6.53
CA VAL A 254 -7.99 -26.54 -6.85
C VAL A 254 -9.47 -26.91 -6.63
N LYS A 255 -10.13 -26.26 -5.67
CA LYS A 255 -11.57 -26.43 -5.40
C LYS A 255 -12.48 -25.58 -6.31
N GLY A 256 -11.93 -24.84 -7.28
CA GLY A 256 -12.69 -23.99 -8.21
C GLY A 256 -13.08 -22.61 -7.67
N TYR A 257 -12.46 -22.15 -6.58
CA TYR A 257 -12.67 -20.79 -6.05
C TYR A 257 -11.66 -19.79 -6.62
N SER A 258 -12.08 -18.55 -6.76
CA SER A 258 -11.27 -17.44 -7.29
C SER A 258 -10.21 -17.00 -6.30
N ASP A 259 -10.58 -16.89 -5.02
CA ASP A 259 -9.67 -16.43 -3.96
C ASP A 259 -10.13 -16.91 -2.56
N VAL A 260 -9.39 -16.51 -1.53
CA VAL A 260 -9.59 -16.91 -0.13
C VAL A 260 -10.09 -15.74 0.72
N LEU A 261 -11.15 -15.99 1.48
CA LEU A 261 -11.67 -15.13 2.53
C LEU A 261 -11.16 -15.62 3.89
N TYR A 262 -10.40 -14.79 4.60
CA TYR A 262 -9.83 -15.14 5.89
C TYR A 262 -10.70 -14.76 7.08
N LEU A 263 -10.64 -15.61 8.10
CA LEU A 263 -11.24 -15.37 9.41
C LEU A 263 -10.18 -14.99 10.44
N ASP A 264 -10.60 -14.25 11.46
CA ASP A 264 -9.73 -13.84 12.56
C ASP A 264 -9.09 -15.02 13.27
N SER A 265 -7.82 -14.88 13.63
CA SER A 265 -7.04 -16.00 14.18
C SER A 265 -7.45 -16.44 15.59
N VAL A 266 -8.25 -15.65 16.29
CA VAL A 266 -8.57 -15.86 17.71
C VAL A 266 -9.89 -16.60 17.87
N THR A 267 -10.96 -16.04 17.30
CA THR A 267 -12.32 -16.54 17.42
C THR A 267 -12.79 -17.30 16.20
N LYS A 268 -12.13 -17.12 15.04
CA LYS A 268 -12.52 -17.68 13.74
C LYS A 268 -13.97 -17.37 13.36
N LYS A 269 -14.45 -16.18 13.72
CA LYS A 269 -15.86 -15.77 13.52
C LYS A 269 -16.00 -14.44 12.79
N ASN A 270 -14.95 -13.62 12.80
CA ASN A 270 -14.95 -12.32 12.16
C ASN A 270 -14.20 -12.43 10.83
N LEU A 271 -14.76 -11.84 9.78
CA LEU A 271 -14.09 -11.73 8.49
C LEU A 271 -12.95 -10.70 8.58
N GLU A 272 -11.81 -11.00 7.98
CA GLU A 272 -10.66 -10.08 7.91
C GLU A 272 -10.46 -9.51 6.50
N GLU A 273 -9.78 -10.26 5.64
CA GLU A 273 -9.35 -9.84 4.30
C GLU A 273 -9.61 -10.93 3.25
N VAL A 274 -9.73 -10.53 1.98
CA VAL A 274 -9.67 -11.44 0.83
C VAL A 274 -8.25 -11.43 0.29
N SER A 275 -7.44 -12.40 0.69
CA SER A 275 -6.01 -12.55 0.37
C SER A 275 -5.15 -11.27 0.46
N SER A 276 -5.22 -10.40 -0.56
CA SER A 276 -4.44 -9.16 -0.68
C SER A 276 -5.31 -7.90 -0.76
N CYS A 277 -6.61 -8.01 -0.46
CA CYS A 277 -7.62 -6.96 -0.55
C CYS A 277 -8.41 -6.85 0.77
N ASN A 278 -8.72 -5.60 1.14
CA ASN A 278 -9.68 -5.31 2.21
C ASN A 278 -11.09 -5.70 1.78
N ILE A 279 -12.01 -5.84 2.75
CA ILE A 279 -13.40 -6.18 2.50
C ILE A 279 -14.32 -5.04 2.95
N PHE A 280 -15.30 -4.75 2.10
CA PHE A 280 -16.43 -3.87 2.44
C PHE A 280 -17.72 -4.66 2.26
N LEU A 281 -18.55 -4.71 3.29
CA LEU A 281 -19.88 -5.31 3.23
C LEU A 281 -20.92 -4.21 3.12
N ALA A 282 -21.67 -4.19 2.02
CA ALA A 282 -22.80 -3.28 1.84
C ALA A 282 -24.09 -4.03 2.22
N LYS A 283 -24.78 -3.58 3.26
CA LYS A 283 -26.11 -4.06 3.64
C LYS A 283 -27.14 -3.04 3.18
N VAL A 284 -28.03 -3.47 2.29
CA VAL A 284 -29.19 -2.68 1.86
C VAL A 284 -30.35 -2.98 2.80
N PHE A 285 -30.92 -1.95 3.41
CA PHE A 285 -32.21 -2.06 4.09
C PHE A 285 -33.29 -1.55 3.15
N VAL A 286 -34.18 -2.43 2.73
CA VAL A 286 -35.44 -2.07 2.08
C VAL A 286 -36.45 -1.87 3.20
N GLN A 287 -36.78 -0.62 3.51
CA GLN A 287 -37.87 -0.33 4.43
C GLN A 287 -39.06 0.16 3.62
N SER A 288 -39.98 -0.75 3.32
CA SER A 288 -41.24 -0.43 2.62
C SER A 288 -42.16 0.31 3.60
N PHE A 289 -42.12 1.64 3.59
CA PHE A 289 -43.21 2.44 4.14
C PHE A 289 -44.24 2.67 3.02
N LEU A 290 -45.52 2.48 3.35
CA LEU A 290 -46.63 2.95 2.53
C LEU A 290 -46.33 4.40 2.09
N SER A 291 -46.05 4.58 0.80
CA SER A 291 -45.81 5.82 0.04
C SER A 291 -44.38 6.38 -0.21
N ALA A 292 -43.29 5.72 0.16
CA ALA A 292 -41.97 5.96 -0.47
C ALA A 292 -40.95 4.88 -0.10
N ASP A 293 -40.31 4.26 -1.10
CA ASP A 293 -39.18 3.36 -0.88
C ASP A 293 -37.94 4.16 -0.47
N VAL A 294 -37.57 4.12 0.82
CA VAL A 294 -36.30 4.68 1.31
C VAL A 294 -35.26 3.56 1.31
N MET A 295 -34.33 3.60 0.34
CA MET A 295 -33.15 2.75 0.34
C MET A 295 -32.10 3.34 1.28
N SER A 296 -31.70 2.60 2.32
CA SER A 296 -30.51 2.95 3.10
C SER A 296 -29.43 1.89 2.89
N LEU A 297 -28.23 2.35 2.52
CA LEU A 297 -27.04 1.53 2.33
C LEU A 297 -26.12 1.70 3.53
N GLN A 298 -25.82 0.60 4.23
CA GLN A 298 -24.86 0.57 5.32
C GLN A 298 -23.60 -0.16 4.86
N ILE A 299 -22.43 0.48 4.96
CA ILE A 299 -21.15 -0.14 4.62
C ILE A 299 -20.39 -0.49 5.90
N ILE A 300 -20.03 -1.77 6.05
CA ILE A 300 -19.15 -2.27 7.10
C ILE A 300 -17.77 -2.50 6.48
N ALA A 301 -16.78 -1.71 6.91
CA ALA A 301 -15.39 -1.92 6.54
C ALA A 301 -14.76 -2.89 7.54
N LEU A 302 -14.25 -4.02 7.03
CA LEU A 302 -13.48 -4.99 7.81
C LEU A 302 -12.03 -4.85 7.34
N VAL A 303 -11.19 -4.41 8.27
CA VAL A 303 -9.77 -4.09 8.13
C VAL A 303 -9.43 -2.72 7.50
N LEU A 304 -8.73 -1.91 8.29
CA LEU A 304 -8.19 -0.59 7.94
C LEU A 304 -7.23 -0.69 6.76
N ARG A 305 -7.41 0.15 5.74
CA ARG A 305 -6.32 0.77 4.94
C ARG A 305 -6.78 1.64 3.76
N MET A 306 -8.09 1.77 3.50
CA MET A 306 -8.59 2.68 2.47
C MET A 306 -9.38 3.83 3.10
N ILE A 307 -8.63 4.78 3.69
CA ILE A 307 -9.15 6.06 4.20
C ILE A 307 -10.04 6.72 3.13
N PHE A 308 -9.65 6.65 1.86
CA PHE A 308 -10.40 7.24 0.75
C PHE A 308 -11.83 6.71 0.56
N ILE A 309 -12.07 5.40 0.67
CA ILE A 309 -13.43 4.86 0.53
C ILE A 309 -14.31 5.34 1.70
N LEU A 310 -13.75 5.39 2.91
CA LEU A 310 -14.45 5.91 4.08
C LEU A 310 -14.74 7.42 3.94
N GLU A 311 -13.78 8.19 3.42
CA GLU A 311 -13.95 9.62 3.10
C GLU A 311 -15.08 9.81 2.07
N LEU A 312 -15.11 9.02 1.00
CA LEU A 312 -16.18 9.06 0.00
C LEU A 312 -17.54 8.69 0.60
N CYS A 313 -17.63 7.58 1.35
CA CYS A 313 -18.86 7.18 2.00
C CYS A 313 -19.40 8.28 2.93
N THR A 314 -18.51 8.95 3.67
CA THR A 314 -18.87 10.10 4.50
C THR A 314 -19.38 11.27 3.65
N LEU A 315 -18.70 11.59 2.56
CA LEU A 315 -19.08 12.66 1.62
C LEU A 315 -20.47 12.42 0.99
N TYR A 316 -20.77 11.16 0.67
CA TYR A 316 -22.07 10.76 0.10
C TYR A 316 -23.13 10.42 1.15
N GLY A 317 -22.89 10.69 2.43
CA GLY A 317 -23.88 10.49 3.50
C GLY A 317 -24.21 9.02 3.81
N LEU A 318 -23.35 8.08 3.42
CA LEU A 318 -23.54 6.66 3.71
C LEU A 318 -23.24 6.36 5.18
N CYS A 319 -24.10 5.55 5.82
CA CYS A 319 -23.90 5.14 7.20
C CYS A 319 -22.73 4.14 7.28
N LEU A 320 -21.62 4.59 7.86
CA LEU A 320 -20.43 3.78 8.07
C LEU A 320 -20.44 3.17 9.47
N LYS A 321 -20.20 1.85 9.55
CA LYS A 321 -19.78 1.20 10.80
C LYS A 321 -18.45 0.52 10.57
N SER A 322 -17.39 1.07 11.14
CA SER A 322 -16.11 0.36 11.25
C SER A 322 -16.13 -0.54 12.49
N LYS A 323 -15.87 -1.83 12.32
CA LYS A 323 -15.51 -2.71 13.42
C LYS A 323 -14.05 -3.11 13.27
N PHE A 324 -13.23 -2.73 14.25
CA PHE A 324 -11.86 -3.18 14.39
C PHE A 324 -11.85 -4.32 15.40
N TYR A 325 -11.26 -5.45 15.01
CA TYR A 325 -11.06 -6.63 15.84
C TYR A 325 -9.57 -6.80 16.08
#